data_AF-A0A1G9JM06-F1
#
_entry.id   AF-A0A1G9JM06-F1
#
_cell.length_a   1.000
_cell.length_b   1.000
_cell.length_c   1.000
_cell.angle_alpha   90.00
_cell.angle_beta   90.00
_cell.angle_gamma   90.00
#
_symmetry.space_group_name_H-M   'P 1'
#
loop_
_entity.id
_entity.type
_entity.pdbx_description
1 polymer ?
#
loop_
_entity_poly.entity_id
_entity_poly.type
_entity_poly.pdbx_seq_one_letter_code
_entity_poly.pdbx_strand_id
1 'polypeptide(L)'
;MAKNYNLFNSIIENSISNIWEYAVLEWDIVGFEEDRRRQSKCICGKEKIKYLYDIKNVHNYKLLTPIGSSCIKEFEVKELKDKINVYEKLFKLLNHYEDNKYIHFKDDKKLFSRNLINYLAEQEVLKTEEYNGKLINYHKALLTFYNARTLTHKQSSFATAIIINKVIPYLEQELKIRNID
;
A
#
# COMPACT_ATOMS: atom_id res chain seq x y z
N MET A 1 -12.33 -1.85 -29.86
CA MET A 1 -11.64 -3.13 -29.57
C MET A 1 -11.69 -3.37 -28.07
N ALA A 2 -12.56 -4.27 -27.60
CA ALA A 2 -12.58 -4.66 -26.18
C ALA A 2 -11.30 -5.44 -25.89
N LYS A 3 -10.46 -4.92 -24.99
CA LYS A 3 -9.22 -5.61 -24.59
C LYS A 3 -9.62 -6.89 -23.84
N ASN A 4 -9.34 -8.03 -24.47
CA ASN A 4 -9.67 -9.36 -23.98
C ASN A 4 -8.67 -9.75 -22.88
N TYR A 5 -8.78 -9.12 -21.71
CA TYR A 5 -7.92 -9.38 -20.56
C TYR A 5 -8.39 -10.63 -19.85
N ASN A 6 -7.51 -11.64 -19.75
CA ASN A 6 -7.88 -12.96 -19.26
C ASN A 6 -7.80 -13.08 -17.73
N LEU A 7 -8.34 -12.10 -17.00
CA LEU A 7 -8.29 -12.10 -15.53
C LEU A 7 -9.11 -13.27 -14.99
N PHE A 8 -10.31 -13.47 -15.50
CA PHE A 8 -11.22 -14.54 -15.06
C PHE A 8 -10.55 -15.91 -15.12
N ASN A 9 -10.04 -16.34 -16.30
CA ASN A 9 -9.45 -17.67 -16.39
C ASN A 9 -8.17 -17.76 -15.55
N SER A 10 -7.35 -16.70 -15.50
CA SER A 10 -6.12 -16.72 -14.69
C SER A 10 -6.40 -17.02 -13.21
N ILE A 11 -7.52 -16.52 -12.68
CA ILE A 11 -7.93 -16.78 -11.30
C ILE A 11 -8.60 -18.15 -11.18
N ILE A 12 -9.60 -18.46 -12.00
CA ILE A 12 -10.36 -19.72 -11.92
C ILE A 12 -9.46 -20.95 -12.10
N GLU A 13 -8.54 -20.95 -13.07
CA GLU A 13 -7.63 -22.07 -13.32
C GLU A 13 -6.61 -22.29 -12.17
N ASN A 14 -6.43 -21.28 -11.32
CA ASN A 14 -5.50 -21.30 -10.20
C ASN A 14 -6.19 -21.31 -8.82
N SER A 15 -7.51 -21.30 -8.78
CA SER A 15 -8.31 -21.45 -7.55
C SER A 15 -8.69 -22.91 -7.30
N ILE A 16 -9.15 -23.17 -6.08
CA ILE A 16 -9.84 -24.42 -5.72
C ILE A 16 -11.29 -24.36 -6.23
N SER A 17 -11.97 -23.24 -6.01
CA SER A 17 -13.30 -22.99 -6.56
C SER A 17 -13.24 -22.65 -8.05
N ASN A 18 -14.23 -23.16 -8.79
CA ASN A 18 -14.51 -22.78 -10.17
C ASN A 18 -15.62 -21.72 -10.30
N ILE A 19 -16.15 -21.23 -9.19
CA ILE A 19 -17.13 -20.14 -9.11
C ILE A 19 -16.39 -18.88 -8.68
N TRP A 20 -16.49 -17.82 -9.48
CA TRP A 20 -15.72 -16.57 -9.33
C TRP A 20 -15.84 -15.96 -7.93
N GLU A 21 -17.06 -15.84 -7.42
CA GLU A 21 -17.37 -15.21 -6.13
C GLU A 21 -16.67 -15.91 -4.96
N TYR A 22 -16.44 -17.22 -5.06
CA TYR A 22 -15.69 -17.97 -4.06
C TYR A 22 -14.20 -18.02 -4.38
N ALA A 23 -13.84 -18.13 -5.65
CA ALA A 23 -12.46 -18.22 -6.11
C ALA A 23 -11.63 -16.99 -5.69
N VAL A 24 -12.21 -15.78 -5.78
CA VAL A 24 -11.52 -14.54 -5.42
C VAL A 24 -11.27 -14.38 -3.92
N LEU A 25 -12.05 -15.07 -3.07
CA LEU A 25 -11.87 -15.08 -1.61
C LEU A 25 -10.65 -15.90 -1.17
N GLU A 26 -10.12 -16.74 -2.06
CA GLU A 26 -9.02 -17.65 -1.75
C GLU A 26 -7.64 -16.96 -1.81
N TRP A 27 -7.56 -15.70 -2.21
CA TRP A 27 -6.30 -15.03 -2.51
C TRP A 27 -5.93 -14.00 -1.44
N ASP A 28 -4.66 -13.97 -1.06
CA ASP A 28 -4.09 -12.88 -0.26
C ASP A 28 -2.85 -12.26 -0.93
N ILE A 29 -2.57 -11.00 -0.62
CA ILE A 29 -1.38 -10.29 -1.11
C ILE A 29 -0.19 -10.67 -0.24
N VAL A 30 0.85 -11.21 -0.88
CA VAL A 30 2.09 -11.66 -0.24
C VAL A 30 3.33 -10.87 -0.69
N GLY A 31 3.18 -10.02 -1.71
CA GLY A 31 4.25 -9.18 -2.22
C GLY A 31 3.69 -7.96 -2.94
N PHE A 32 4.43 -6.86 -2.94
CA PHE A 32 4.06 -5.62 -3.60
C PHE A 32 5.29 -4.83 -4.04
N GLU A 33 5.24 -4.28 -5.24
CA GLU A 33 6.33 -3.53 -5.87
C GLU A 33 5.78 -2.36 -6.70
N GLU A 34 6.62 -1.36 -6.96
CA GLU A 34 6.31 -0.28 -7.89
C GLU A 34 7.21 -0.33 -9.13
N ASP A 35 6.58 -0.37 -10.31
CA ASP A 35 7.22 -0.08 -11.59
C ASP A 35 6.97 1.37 -11.98
N ARG A 36 7.97 2.22 -11.74
CA ARG A 36 7.88 3.66 -12.02
C ARG A 36 7.74 3.97 -13.52
N ARG A 37 8.32 3.14 -14.39
CA ARG A 37 8.30 3.32 -15.85
C ARG A 37 7.06 2.73 -16.51
N ARG A 38 6.29 1.92 -15.79
CA ARG A 38 5.08 1.22 -16.29
C ARG A 38 5.39 0.37 -17.51
N GLN A 39 6.43 -0.45 -17.41
CA GLN A 39 6.80 -1.41 -18.44
C GLN A 39 6.20 -2.80 -18.18
N SER A 40 5.79 -3.06 -16.95
CA SER A 40 5.27 -4.34 -16.50
C SER A 40 3.90 -4.66 -17.10
N LYS A 41 3.66 -5.96 -17.24
CA LYS A 41 2.43 -6.55 -17.77
C LYS A 41 1.83 -7.45 -16.70
N CYS A 42 0.56 -7.21 -16.37
CA CYS A 42 -0.24 -8.04 -15.49
C CYS A 42 -0.38 -9.45 -16.07
N ILE A 43 -0.52 -10.46 -15.22
CA ILE A 43 -0.81 -11.85 -15.62
C ILE A 43 -2.04 -11.98 -16.53
N CYS A 44 -3.04 -11.10 -16.38
CA CYS A 44 -4.22 -11.07 -17.25
C CYS A 44 -3.96 -10.46 -18.65
N GLY A 45 -2.73 -10.02 -18.93
CA GLY A 45 -2.32 -9.38 -20.17
C GLY A 45 -2.41 -7.84 -20.17
N LYS A 46 -2.84 -7.21 -19.08
CA LYS A 46 -2.88 -5.74 -18.98
C LYS A 46 -1.48 -5.13 -18.88
N GLU A 47 -1.10 -4.38 -19.90
CA GLU A 47 0.20 -3.69 -19.98
C GLU A 47 0.20 -2.33 -19.28
N LYS A 48 1.40 -1.81 -19.05
CA LYS A 48 1.66 -0.49 -18.46
C LYS A 48 1.10 -0.33 -17.04
N ILE A 49 1.20 -1.39 -16.24
CA ILE A 49 0.80 -1.35 -14.83
C ILE A 49 1.92 -0.75 -13.97
N LYS A 50 1.54 0.06 -12.98
CA LYS A 50 2.47 0.76 -12.07
C LYS A 50 2.67 0.00 -10.77
N TYR A 51 1.58 -0.39 -10.10
CA TYR A 51 1.63 -1.13 -8.84
C TYR A 51 1.45 -2.61 -9.13
N LEU A 52 2.45 -3.38 -8.73
CA LEU A 52 2.55 -4.81 -8.94
C LEU A 52 2.32 -5.51 -7.62
N TYR A 53 1.56 -6.60 -7.64
CA TYR A 53 1.34 -7.42 -6.48
C TYR A 53 1.62 -8.88 -6.81
N ASP A 54 2.02 -9.60 -5.79
CA ASP A 54 2.07 -11.05 -5.77
C ASP A 54 0.90 -11.50 -4.91
N ILE A 55 0.02 -12.35 -5.48
CA ILE A 55 -1.08 -12.93 -4.73
C ILE A 55 -0.87 -14.44 -4.60
N LYS A 56 -1.16 -14.96 -3.42
CA LYS A 56 -1.06 -16.38 -3.11
C LYS A 56 -2.42 -16.91 -2.73
N ASN A 57 -2.79 -18.05 -3.31
CA ASN A 57 -3.97 -18.77 -2.90
C ASN A 57 -3.72 -19.40 -1.52
N VAL A 58 -4.58 -19.13 -0.55
CA VAL A 58 -4.40 -19.56 0.86
C VAL A 58 -4.68 -21.04 1.07
N HIS A 59 -5.38 -21.70 0.14
CA HIS A 59 -5.76 -23.11 0.23
C HIS A 59 -4.79 -24.02 -0.53
N ASN A 60 -4.38 -23.62 -1.74
CA ASN A 60 -3.52 -24.45 -2.61
C ASN A 60 -2.10 -23.91 -2.80
N TYR A 61 -1.80 -22.75 -2.21
CA TYR A 61 -0.49 -22.10 -2.23
C TYR A 61 0.06 -21.67 -3.59
N LYS A 62 -0.75 -21.74 -4.68
CA LYS A 62 -0.37 -21.20 -5.98
C LYS A 62 -0.11 -19.71 -5.90
N LEU A 63 0.90 -19.24 -6.62
CA LEU A 63 1.33 -17.84 -6.68
C LEU A 63 1.00 -17.28 -8.06
N LEU A 64 0.41 -16.09 -8.11
CA LEU A 64 0.24 -15.31 -9.34
C LEU A 64 0.97 -13.98 -9.21
N THR A 65 1.82 -13.69 -10.19
CA THR A 65 2.62 -12.47 -10.25
C THR A 65 2.99 -12.10 -11.70
N PRO A 66 3.09 -10.79 -12.04
CA PRO A 66 2.57 -9.67 -11.27
C PRO A 66 1.06 -9.50 -11.56
N ILE A 67 0.27 -9.17 -10.55
CA ILE A 67 -1.12 -8.71 -10.73
C ILE A 67 -1.19 -7.20 -10.49
N GLY A 68 -1.91 -6.47 -11.35
CA GLY A 68 -2.06 -5.02 -11.21
C GLY A 68 -3.16 -4.63 -10.21
N SER A 69 -3.06 -3.46 -9.57
CA SER A 69 -4.08 -3.00 -8.59
C SER A 69 -5.49 -2.96 -9.15
N SER A 70 -5.68 -2.58 -10.42
CA SER A 70 -7.00 -2.59 -11.04
C SER A 70 -7.59 -4.00 -11.12
N CYS A 71 -6.78 -5.03 -11.33
CA CYS A 71 -7.27 -6.40 -11.43
C CYS A 71 -7.70 -6.94 -10.06
N ILE A 72 -6.94 -6.65 -9.00
CA ILE A 72 -7.37 -6.97 -7.63
C ILE A 72 -8.66 -6.22 -7.26
N LYS A 73 -8.87 -4.98 -7.74
CA LYS A 73 -10.11 -4.25 -7.47
C LYS A 73 -11.36 -4.94 -8.03
N GLU A 74 -11.23 -5.69 -9.14
CA GLU A 74 -12.32 -6.48 -9.72
C GLU A 74 -12.73 -7.68 -8.85
N PHE A 75 -11.92 -8.08 -7.86
CA PHE A 75 -12.27 -9.18 -6.95
C PHE A 75 -13.38 -8.79 -5.98
N GLU A 76 -13.60 -7.48 -5.81
CA GLU A 76 -14.59 -6.91 -4.90
C GLU A 76 -14.45 -7.27 -3.43
N VAL A 77 -13.36 -7.95 -3.05
CA VAL A 77 -13.00 -8.28 -1.67
C VAL A 77 -12.48 -7.04 -0.95
N LYS A 78 -13.17 -6.66 0.13
CA LYS A 78 -12.90 -5.44 0.89
C LYS A 78 -11.49 -5.45 1.48
N GLU A 79 -11.06 -6.55 2.08
CA GLU A 79 -9.74 -6.68 2.71
C GLU A 79 -8.62 -6.43 1.69
N LEU A 80 -8.74 -7.03 0.50
CA LEU A 80 -7.77 -6.84 -0.58
C LEU A 80 -7.76 -5.39 -1.10
N LYS A 81 -8.94 -4.79 -1.27
CA LYS A 81 -9.07 -3.37 -1.63
C LYS A 81 -8.42 -2.44 -0.59
N ASP A 82 -8.57 -2.74 0.69
CA ASP A 82 -7.95 -1.97 1.76
C ASP A 82 -6.42 -2.13 1.77
N LYS A 83 -5.91 -3.36 1.60
CA LYS A 83 -4.46 -3.64 1.50
C LYS A 83 -3.80 -2.91 0.33
N ILE A 84 -4.34 -3.03 -0.90
CA ILE A 84 -3.77 -2.32 -2.06
C ILE A 84 -3.79 -0.80 -1.86
N ASN A 85 -4.83 -0.25 -1.21
CA ASN A 85 -4.91 1.18 -0.96
C ASN A 85 -3.83 1.66 0.02
N VAL A 86 -3.49 0.84 1.02
CA VAL A 86 -2.36 1.09 1.92
C VAL A 86 -1.03 1.03 1.15
N TYR A 87 -0.78 -0.05 0.41
CA TYR A 87 0.46 -0.23 -0.34
C TYR A 87 0.69 0.88 -1.38
N GLU A 88 -0.34 1.26 -2.14
CA GLU A 88 -0.23 2.40 -3.07
C GLU A 88 0.12 3.71 -2.34
N LYS A 89 -0.38 3.91 -1.12
CA LYS A 89 -0.09 5.11 -0.32
C LYS A 89 1.34 5.13 0.22
N LEU A 90 1.89 3.98 0.59
CA LEU A 90 3.31 3.85 0.96
C LEU A 90 4.21 4.33 -0.20
N PHE A 91 4.01 3.81 -1.41
CA PHE A 91 4.77 4.26 -2.59
C PHE A 91 4.53 5.73 -2.92
N LYS A 92 3.29 6.22 -2.83
CA LYS A 92 3.00 7.65 -3.07
C LYS A 92 3.73 8.54 -2.06
N LEU A 93 3.82 8.12 -0.79
CA LEU A 93 4.54 8.86 0.25
C LEU A 93 6.04 8.89 -0.01
N LEU A 94 6.66 7.74 -0.30
CA LEU A 94 8.09 7.68 -0.62
C LEU A 94 8.43 8.49 -1.87
N ASN A 95 7.67 8.33 -2.96
CA ASN A 95 7.87 9.11 -4.18
C ASN A 95 7.73 10.63 -3.95
N HIS A 96 6.75 11.05 -3.13
CA HIS A 96 6.56 12.47 -2.83
C HIS A 96 7.74 13.03 -2.03
N TYR A 97 8.32 12.23 -1.13
CA TYR A 97 9.55 12.56 -0.42
C TYR A 97 10.75 12.66 -1.35
N GLU A 98 10.99 11.65 -2.21
CA GLU A 98 12.12 11.63 -3.16
C GLU A 98 12.06 12.75 -4.19
N ASP A 99 10.86 13.17 -4.57
CA ASP A 99 10.64 14.35 -5.42
C ASP A 99 10.94 15.69 -4.70
N ASN A 100 11.49 15.66 -3.48
CA ASN A 100 11.75 16.81 -2.61
C ASN A 100 10.50 17.68 -2.35
N LYS A 101 9.31 17.08 -2.36
CA LYS A 101 8.06 17.80 -2.08
C LYS A 101 7.80 17.81 -0.59
N TYR A 102 7.39 18.96 -0.09
CA TYR A 102 7.00 19.10 1.31
C TYR A 102 5.81 18.19 1.64
N ILE A 103 5.88 17.48 2.77
CA ILE A 103 4.85 16.55 3.23
C ILE A 103 3.90 17.28 4.16
N HIS A 104 2.67 17.53 3.72
CA HIS A 104 1.61 18.09 4.56
C HIS A 104 0.78 16.95 5.16
N PHE A 105 1.16 16.43 6.34
CA PHE A 105 0.49 15.28 6.97
C PHE A 105 -1.06 15.37 6.99
N LYS A 106 -1.60 16.56 7.27
CA LYS A 106 -3.04 16.77 7.36
C LYS A 106 -3.71 16.98 5.99
N ASP A 107 -3.06 17.71 5.11
CA ASP A 107 -3.67 18.22 3.88
C ASP A 107 -3.47 17.26 2.69
N ASP A 108 -2.41 16.45 2.72
CA ASP A 108 -2.11 15.45 1.69
C ASP A 108 -2.92 14.16 1.89
N LYS A 109 -4.25 14.24 1.72
CA LYS A 109 -5.17 13.08 1.77
C LYS A 109 -4.83 11.98 0.76
N LYS A 110 -4.09 12.32 -0.31
CA LYS A 110 -3.56 11.34 -1.26
C LYS A 110 -2.48 10.45 -0.63
N LEU A 111 -1.71 10.97 0.33
CA LEU A 111 -0.61 10.26 1.00
C LEU A 111 -1.10 9.52 2.23
N PHE A 112 -1.91 10.14 3.08
CA PHE A 112 -2.26 9.57 4.38
C PHE A 112 -3.67 8.96 4.42
N SER A 113 -3.86 7.97 5.29
CA SER A 113 -5.17 7.40 5.66
C SER A 113 -5.06 6.76 7.05
N ARG A 114 -6.21 6.51 7.69
CA ARG A 114 -6.22 5.76 8.97
C ARG A 114 -5.61 4.36 8.83
N ASN A 115 -5.95 3.65 7.75
CA ASN A 115 -5.44 2.30 7.50
C ASN A 115 -3.91 2.32 7.30
N LEU A 116 -3.36 3.34 6.64
CA LEU A 116 -1.91 3.49 6.51
C LEU A 116 -1.24 3.69 7.89
N ILE A 117 -1.81 4.55 8.74
CA ILE A 117 -1.28 4.82 10.09
C ILE A 117 -1.34 3.56 10.95
N ASN A 118 -2.43 2.78 10.85
CA ASN A 118 -2.55 1.50 11.56
C ASN A 118 -1.55 0.48 11.06
N TYR A 119 -1.41 0.33 9.74
CA TYR A 119 -0.43 -0.56 9.14
C TYR A 119 0.99 -0.24 9.63
N LEU A 120 1.41 1.03 9.61
CA LEU A 120 2.73 1.44 10.10
C LEU A 120 2.94 1.13 11.61
N ALA A 121 1.88 1.11 12.41
CA ALA A 121 1.97 0.70 13.81
C ALA A 121 2.09 -0.83 13.96
N GLU A 122 1.36 -1.60 13.14
CA GLU A 122 1.49 -3.06 13.07
C GLU A 122 2.89 -3.50 12.63
N GLN A 123 3.58 -2.70 11.81
CA GLN A 123 4.98 -2.89 11.42
C GLN A 123 5.98 -2.33 12.46
N GLU A 124 5.53 -1.99 13.67
CA GLU A 124 6.33 -1.43 14.77
C GLU A 124 7.06 -0.09 14.48
N VAL A 125 6.74 0.57 13.37
CA VAL A 125 7.34 1.87 12.98
C VAL A 125 6.84 2.99 13.89
N LEU A 126 5.56 2.97 14.25
CA LEU A 126 4.89 3.99 15.07
C LEU A 126 4.75 3.59 16.55
N LYS A 127 5.86 3.15 17.14
CA LYS A 127 5.92 2.70 18.53
C LYS A 127 5.91 3.83 19.55
N THR A 128 5.97 3.45 20.83
CA THR A 128 6.11 4.39 21.95
C THR A 128 7.57 4.67 22.20
N GLU A 129 7.98 5.94 22.16
CA GLU A 129 9.37 6.36 22.33
C GLU A 129 9.48 7.63 23.16
N GLU A 130 10.67 7.88 23.71
CA GLU A 130 10.96 9.17 24.35
C GLU A 130 11.17 10.26 23.31
N TYR A 131 10.50 11.39 23.53
CA TYR A 131 10.64 12.60 22.73
C TYR A 131 10.66 13.80 23.68
N ASN A 132 11.81 14.50 23.75
CA ASN A 132 12.04 15.63 24.65
C ASN A 132 11.69 15.32 26.12
N GLY A 133 12.18 14.19 26.65
CA GLY A 133 11.97 13.78 28.04
C GLY A 133 10.55 13.28 28.36
N LYS A 134 9.73 13.00 27.34
CA LYS A 134 8.37 12.46 27.51
C LYS A 134 8.18 11.22 26.66
N LEU A 135 7.58 10.20 27.25
CA LEU A 135 7.19 8.99 26.53
C LEU A 135 5.94 9.29 25.67
N ILE A 136 6.04 9.15 24.36
CA ILE A 136 4.98 9.43 23.40
C ILE A 136 4.68 8.19 22.57
N ASN A 137 3.41 7.80 22.50
CA ASN A 137 2.92 6.80 21.55
C ASN A 137 2.65 7.46 20.19
N TYR A 138 3.51 7.21 19.20
CA TYR A 138 3.42 7.85 17.89
C TYR A 138 2.17 7.44 17.09
N HIS A 139 1.74 6.18 17.17
CA HIS A 139 0.50 5.72 16.54
C HIS A 139 -0.71 6.52 17.04
N LYS A 140 -0.87 6.63 18.36
CA LYS A 140 -1.96 7.37 18.98
C LYS A 140 -1.90 8.87 18.62
N ALA A 141 -0.70 9.46 18.65
CA ALA A 141 -0.52 10.87 18.28
C ALA A 141 -0.92 11.15 16.83
N LEU A 142 -0.42 10.37 15.88
CA LEU A 142 -0.74 10.54 14.45
C LEU A 142 -2.22 10.27 14.16
N LEU A 143 -2.84 9.27 14.79
CA LEU A 143 -4.29 9.06 14.66
C LEU A 143 -5.08 10.25 15.19
N THR A 144 -4.72 10.78 16.37
CA THR A 144 -5.37 11.97 16.92
C THR A 144 -5.27 13.15 15.95
N PHE A 145 -4.09 13.40 15.38
CA PHE A 145 -3.89 14.48 14.42
C PHE A 145 -4.64 14.26 13.11
N TYR A 146 -4.66 13.02 12.61
CA TYR A 146 -5.39 12.68 11.40
C TYR A 146 -6.89 12.95 11.55
N ASN A 147 -7.45 12.69 12.74
CA ASN A 147 -8.88 12.91 13.03
C ASN A 147 -9.22 14.36 13.43
N ALA A 148 -8.25 15.15 13.88
CA ALA A 148 -8.47 16.54 14.25
C ALA A 148 -8.96 17.37 13.05
N ARG A 149 -9.79 18.40 13.27
CA ARG A 149 -10.24 19.27 12.18
C ARG A 149 -9.09 20.11 11.59
N THR A 150 -8.24 20.65 12.47
CA THR A 150 -7.06 21.44 12.15
C THR A 150 -5.91 21.06 13.08
N LEU A 151 -4.68 21.34 12.66
CA LEU A 151 -3.48 21.15 13.46
C LEU A 151 -2.82 22.50 13.74
N THR A 152 -2.27 22.65 14.94
CA THR A 152 -1.34 23.74 15.25
C THR A 152 -0.02 23.52 14.50
N HIS A 153 0.75 24.59 14.30
CA HIS A 153 2.09 24.49 13.69
C HIS A 153 2.96 23.45 14.39
N LYS A 154 2.97 23.43 15.74
CA LYS A 154 3.74 22.45 16.53
C LYS A 154 3.30 21.01 16.26
N GLN A 155 2.00 20.74 16.15
CA GLN A 155 1.49 19.40 15.82
C GLN A 155 1.85 18.99 14.40
N SER A 156 1.76 19.90 13.42
CA SER A 156 2.16 19.64 12.04
C SER A 156 3.66 19.36 11.94
N SER A 157 4.51 20.16 12.57
CA SER A 157 5.96 19.92 12.62
C SER A 157 6.29 18.60 13.31
N PHE A 158 5.62 18.28 14.42
CA PHE A 158 5.82 17.03 15.14
C PHE A 158 5.42 15.80 14.30
N ALA A 159 4.26 15.84 13.63
CA ALA A 159 3.84 14.78 12.73
C ALA A 159 4.83 14.60 11.56
N THR A 160 5.28 15.71 10.97
CA THR A 160 6.28 15.71 9.89
C THR A 160 7.60 15.11 10.35
N ALA A 161 8.05 15.43 11.57
CA ALA A 161 9.25 14.86 12.16
C ALA A 161 9.13 13.34 12.35
N ILE A 162 7.98 12.82 12.80
CA ILE A 162 7.75 11.37 12.89
C ILE A 162 7.82 10.74 11.49
N ILE A 163 7.17 11.33 10.49
CA ILE A 163 7.16 10.79 9.13
C ILE A 163 8.58 10.73 8.57
N ILE A 164 9.32 11.83 8.62
CA ILE A 164 10.67 11.92 8.05
C ILE A 164 11.66 11.01 8.79
N ASN A 165 11.60 10.95 10.12
CA ASN A 165 12.63 10.24 10.90
C ASN A 165 12.30 8.77 11.19
N LYS A 166 11.03 8.35 11.00
CA LYS A 166 10.58 6.98 11.33
C LYS A 166 9.95 6.29 10.14
N VAL A 167 9.01 6.95 9.48
CA VAL A 167 8.27 6.34 8.37
C VAL A 167 9.14 6.24 7.12
N ILE A 168 9.76 7.33 6.67
CA ILE A 168 10.58 7.33 5.45
C ILE A 168 11.72 6.29 5.51
N PRO A 169 12.54 6.18 6.57
CA PRO A 169 13.59 5.16 6.64
C PRO A 169 13.05 3.73 6.53
N TYR A 170 11.89 3.46 7.13
CA TYR A 170 11.21 2.18 6.98
C TYR A 170 10.78 1.95 5.52
N LEU A 171 10.21 2.96 4.85
CA LEU A 171 9.81 2.83 3.44
C LEU A 171 11.01 2.58 2.52
N GLU A 172 12.13 3.26 2.73
CA GLU A 172 13.36 3.07 1.94
C GLU A 172 13.93 1.65 2.07
N GLN A 173 13.72 1.00 3.22
CA GLN A 173 14.16 -0.38 3.46
C GLN A 173 13.17 -1.42 2.93
N GLU A 174 11.87 -1.19 3.10
CA GLU A 174 10.83 -2.17 2.81
C GLU A 174 10.36 -2.11 1.34
N LEU A 175 10.28 -0.93 0.74
CA LEU A 175 9.64 -0.76 -0.56
C LEU A 175 10.58 -1.14 -1.71
N LYS A 176 10.14 -2.11 -2.50
CA LYS A 176 10.82 -2.51 -3.74
C LYS A 176 10.36 -1.66 -4.92
N ILE A 177 11.30 -0.96 -5.54
CA ILE A 177 11.08 -0.12 -6.72
C ILE A 177 11.86 -0.69 -7.91
N ARG A 178 11.16 -1.00 -9.01
CA ARG A 178 11.79 -1.38 -10.27
C ARG A 178 12.15 -0.15 -11.08
N ASN A 179 13.46 0.06 -11.26
CA ASN A 179 14.04 1.04 -12.19
C ASN A 179 14.81 0.29 -13.28
N ILE A 180 14.14 -0.55 -14.08
CA ILE A 180 14.82 -1.32 -15.12
C ILE A 180 15.06 -0.41 -16.32
N ASP A 181 16.33 -0.36 -16.77
CA ASP A 181 16.80 0.35 -17.96
C ASP A 181 16.44 -0.37 -19.26
#